data_AF-A0A1J3DDH7-F1
#
_entry.id   AF-A0A1J3DDH7-F1
#
_cell.length_a   1.000
_cell.length_b   1.000
_cell.length_c   1.000
_cell.angle_alpha   90.00
_cell.angle_beta   90.00
_cell.angle_gamma   90.00
#
_symmetry.space_group_name_H-M   'P 1'
#
loop_
_entity.id
_entity.type
_entity.pdbx_description
1 polymer ?
#
loop_
_entity_poly.entity_id
_entity_poly.type
_entity_poly.pdbx_seq_one_letter_code
_entity_poly.pdbx_strand_id
1 'polypeptide(L)'
;MFYRGYGDGPDGREMGPKRQRMIDQGPPGPFYAPHPGSGFMYNPYGFVAPPPPPAFPVVRLRGLPFDCAELDVVEFFHGLDVVDVLFIHKNNKLTGEAFCVLGYPLQVDFALHKNRQNMGRRYVEVFRSTKQEYYKAIANEVAESRVHGGSAGGGGG
;
A
#
# COMPACT_ATOMS: atom_id res chain seq x y z
N MET A 1 -29.79 -41.22 38.87
CA MET A 1 -29.51 -41.32 40.33
C MET A 1 -29.52 -39.91 40.90
N PHE A 2 -30.49 -39.63 41.80
CA PHE A 2 -30.46 -38.81 43.04
C PHE A 2 -29.21 -37.94 43.33
N TYR A 3 -29.20 -36.73 43.92
CA TYR A 3 -30.16 -35.80 44.57
C TYR A 3 -29.46 -34.43 44.84
N ARG A 4 -30.24 -33.40 45.27
CA ARG A 4 -29.89 -32.19 46.11
C ARG A 4 -29.58 -30.89 45.31
N GLY A 5 -30.32 -29.76 45.36
CA GLY A 5 -31.00 -28.99 46.43
C GLY A 5 -29.97 -28.11 47.18
N TYR A 6 -29.98 -26.76 47.25
CA TYR A 6 -31.01 -25.76 47.60
C TYR A 6 -30.48 -24.31 47.35
N GLY A 7 -31.41 -23.34 47.14
CA GLY A 7 -31.37 -21.89 47.52
C GLY A 7 -30.29 -20.98 46.92
N ASP A 8 -30.44 -19.67 46.74
CA ASP A 8 -31.40 -18.66 47.19
C ASP A 8 -31.12 -17.36 46.39
N GLY A 9 -32.12 -16.48 46.22
CA GLY A 9 -31.88 -15.10 45.73
C GLY A 9 -32.94 -14.57 44.76
N PRO A 10 -33.99 -13.89 45.25
CA PRO A 10 -34.97 -13.18 44.43
C PRO A 10 -34.57 -11.70 44.29
N ASP A 11 -34.70 -11.11 43.11
CA ASP A 11 -35.00 -9.68 43.03
C ASP A 11 -35.68 -9.34 41.69
N GLY A 12 -37.02 -9.36 41.75
CA GLY A 12 -37.87 -8.65 40.81
C GLY A 12 -38.56 -7.52 41.58
N ARG A 13 -38.40 -6.28 41.09
CA ARG A 13 -39.19 -5.05 41.33
C ARG A 13 -38.35 -3.90 40.74
N GLU A 14 -38.85 -2.85 40.07
CA GLU A 14 -40.19 -2.32 39.88
C GLU A 14 -40.11 -1.27 38.76
N MET A 15 -41.22 -1.09 38.05
CA MET A 15 -41.45 -0.12 37.00
C MET A 15 -41.89 1.23 37.62
N GLY A 16 -41.46 2.38 37.09
CA GLY A 16 -42.21 3.63 37.28
C GLY A 16 -41.42 4.96 37.19
N PRO A 17 -41.88 5.95 36.40
CA PRO A 17 -41.29 7.29 36.32
C PRO A 17 -41.89 8.23 37.39
N LYS A 18 -41.07 9.01 38.09
CA LYS A 18 -41.57 10.14 38.91
C LYS A 18 -40.67 11.37 38.75
N ARG A 19 -41.22 12.37 38.06
CA ARG A 19 -40.70 13.73 37.93
C ARG A 19 -40.56 14.36 39.32
N GLN A 20 -39.44 15.04 39.57
CA GLN A 20 -39.25 15.91 40.73
C GLN A 20 -39.11 17.38 40.28
N ARG A 21 -40.20 18.11 40.53
CA ARG A 21 -40.44 19.56 40.75
C ARG A 21 -40.08 20.61 39.68
N MET A 22 -41.08 21.49 39.49
CA MET A 22 -41.18 22.67 38.64
C MET A 22 -40.51 23.92 39.25
N ILE A 23 -40.27 24.92 38.36
CA ILE A 23 -39.98 26.36 38.58
C ILE A 23 -38.52 26.64 38.98
N ASP A 24 -37.70 27.30 38.16
CA ASP A 24 -37.85 28.72 37.79
C ASP A 24 -37.16 29.06 36.44
N GLN A 25 -37.74 30.01 35.70
CA GLN A 25 -37.18 30.53 34.45
C GLN A 25 -36.09 31.57 34.77
N GLY A 26 -34.84 31.32 34.36
CA GLY A 26 -33.71 32.25 34.50
C GLY A 26 -32.66 32.06 33.39
N PRO A 27 -31.87 33.10 33.04
CA PRO A 27 -31.57 33.53 31.67
C PRO A 27 -30.54 32.66 30.92
N PRO A 28 -30.43 32.78 29.58
CA PRO A 28 -29.46 32.01 28.80
C PRO A 28 -28.04 32.49 29.12
N GLY A 29 -27.33 31.73 29.95
CA GLY A 29 -25.90 31.93 30.20
C GLY A 29 -25.06 31.51 28.98
N PRO A 30 -23.94 32.20 28.70
CA PRO A 30 -23.22 32.03 27.45
C PRO A 30 -22.60 30.63 27.33
N PHE A 31 -22.66 30.11 26.11
CA PHE A 31 -22.27 28.77 25.62
C PHE A 31 -20.79 28.35 25.82
N TYR A 32 -20.04 28.98 26.73
CA TYR A 32 -18.61 28.70 26.94
C TYR A 32 -18.34 28.16 28.35
N ALA A 33 -18.63 26.87 28.53
CA ALA A 33 -17.97 26.06 29.56
C ALA A 33 -17.44 24.80 28.87
N PRO A 34 -16.12 24.52 28.90
CA PRO A 34 -15.55 23.36 28.23
C PRO A 34 -15.97 22.10 28.98
N HIS A 35 -16.64 21.21 28.26
CA HIS A 35 -17.04 19.89 28.71
C HIS A 35 -15.77 19.03 28.90
N PRO A 36 -15.62 18.30 30.02
CA PRO A 36 -14.50 17.38 30.20
C PRO A 36 -14.79 16.12 29.39
N GLY A 37 -14.50 16.14 28.08
CA GLY A 37 -14.76 14.95 27.25
C GLY A 37 -14.51 15.05 25.75
N SER A 38 -14.02 16.16 25.21
CA SER A 38 -13.83 16.30 23.75
C SER A 38 -12.40 16.72 23.40
N GLY A 39 -11.50 15.74 23.28
CA GLY A 39 -10.15 15.91 22.74
C GLY A 39 -10.08 16.27 21.24
N PHE A 40 -11.16 16.82 20.67
CA PHE A 40 -11.27 17.24 19.27
C PHE A 40 -11.54 18.74 19.11
N MET A 41 -11.46 19.54 20.18
CA MET A 41 -11.64 21.00 20.09
C MET A 41 -10.31 21.67 19.75
N TYR A 42 -10.18 22.05 18.47
CA TYR A 42 -9.29 23.07 17.90
C TYR A 42 -7.98 23.31 18.67
N ASN A 43 -6.91 22.63 18.26
CA ASN A 43 -5.56 22.99 18.63
C ASN A 43 -4.98 23.94 17.55
N PRO A 44 -4.95 25.27 17.75
CA PRO A 44 -4.38 26.22 16.78
C PRO A 44 -2.86 26.08 16.60
N TYR A 45 -2.21 25.21 17.37
CA TYR A 45 -0.78 24.87 17.27
C TYR A 45 -0.55 23.36 17.16
N GLY A 46 -1.52 22.60 16.68
CA GLY A 46 -1.26 21.23 16.27
C GLY A 46 -0.41 21.26 15.01
N PHE A 47 0.88 20.97 15.12
CA PHE A 47 1.73 20.71 13.96
C PHE A 47 1.13 19.53 13.17
N VAL A 48 0.27 19.84 12.20
CA VAL A 48 -0.14 18.90 11.16
C VAL A 48 1.12 18.68 10.35
N ALA A 49 1.79 17.55 10.57
CA ALA A 49 2.94 17.18 9.76
C ALA A 49 2.51 17.26 8.29
N PRO A 50 3.29 17.91 7.41
CA PRO A 50 2.98 17.95 6.00
C PRO A 50 2.82 16.50 5.50
N PRO A 51 1.88 16.25 4.57
CA PRO A 51 1.68 14.91 4.04
C PRO A 51 3.00 14.38 3.49
N PRO A 52 3.31 13.09 3.69
CA PRO A 52 4.54 12.52 3.17
C PRO A 52 4.59 12.72 1.65
N PRO A 53 5.79 12.90 1.08
CA PRO A 53 5.93 13.01 -0.37
C PRO A 53 5.33 11.75 -1.05
N PRO A 54 4.76 11.90 -2.25
CA PRO A 54 4.20 10.78 -2.98
C PRO A 54 5.25 9.68 -3.18
N ALA A 55 4.83 8.43 -2.95
CA ALA A 55 5.71 7.28 -3.15
C ALA A 55 6.12 7.18 -4.62
N PHE A 56 7.35 6.72 -4.87
CA PHE A 56 7.81 6.47 -6.23
C PHE A 56 6.99 5.33 -6.85
N PRO A 57 6.32 5.56 -8.00
CA PRO A 57 5.35 4.64 -8.57
C PRO A 57 6.03 3.47 -9.28
N VAL A 58 6.54 2.48 -8.53
CA VAL A 58 7.24 1.33 -9.11
C VAL A 58 6.73 0.00 -8.57
N VAL A 59 6.61 -0.99 -9.45
CA VAL A 59 6.33 -2.39 -9.12
C VAL A 59 7.43 -3.29 -9.64
N ARG A 60 7.63 -4.42 -8.96
CA ARG A 60 8.53 -5.50 -9.40
C ARG A 60 7.71 -6.66 -9.93
N LEU A 61 8.10 -7.13 -11.11
CA LEU A 61 7.53 -8.28 -11.80
C LEU A 61 8.41 -9.50 -11.62
N ARG A 62 7.78 -10.66 -11.52
CA ARG A 62 8.47 -11.96 -11.45
C ARG A 62 7.74 -13.00 -12.27
N GLY A 63 8.50 -13.93 -12.83
CA GLY A 63 7.96 -15.04 -13.62
C GLY A 63 7.69 -14.70 -15.09
N LEU A 64 8.27 -13.60 -15.60
CA LEU A 64 8.11 -13.21 -17.00
C LEU A 64 8.57 -14.35 -17.95
N PRO A 65 7.96 -14.47 -19.15
CA PRO A 65 8.49 -15.29 -20.25
C PRO A 65 9.93 -14.93 -20.60
N PHE A 66 10.68 -15.86 -21.18
CA PHE A 66 12.08 -15.62 -21.57
C PHE A 66 12.21 -14.73 -22.81
N ASP A 67 11.16 -14.68 -23.62
CA ASP A 67 10.99 -13.88 -24.83
C ASP A 67 10.17 -12.60 -24.57
N CYS A 68 9.97 -12.24 -23.31
CA CYS A 68 9.21 -11.06 -22.92
C CYS A 68 9.88 -9.77 -23.40
N ALA A 69 9.10 -8.94 -24.07
CA ALA A 69 9.46 -7.59 -24.51
C ALA A 69 8.68 -6.53 -23.74
N GLU A 70 9.09 -5.28 -23.88
CA GLU A 70 8.43 -4.12 -23.26
C GLU A 70 6.94 -4.05 -23.60
N LEU A 71 6.57 -4.36 -24.86
CA LEU A 71 5.17 -4.38 -25.31
C LEU A 71 4.30 -5.36 -24.50
N ASP A 72 4.84 -6.52 -24.12
CA ASP A 72 4.08 -7.49 -23.33
C ASP A 72 3.78 -6.94 -21.93
N VAL A 73 4.70 -6.17 -21.35
CA VAL A 73 4.52 -5.52 -20.05
C VAL A 73 3.47 -4.40 -20.14
N VAL A 74 3.50 -3.61 -21.22
CA VAL A 74 2.50 -2.58 -21.50
C VAL A 74 1.11 -3.21 -21.69
N GLU A 75 1.01 -4.32 -22.41
CA GLU A 75 -0.25 -5.05 -22.60
C GLU A 75 -0.76 -5.66 -21.29
N PHE A 76 0.12 -6.26 -20.48
CA PHE A 76 -0.22 -6.82 -19.17
C PHE A 76 -0.82 -5.76 -18.22
N PHE A 77 -0.24 -4.54 -18.24
CA PHE A 77 -0.72 -3.38 -17.51
C PHE A 77 -1.66 -2.48 -18.31
N HIS A 78 -2.34 -3.01 -19.32
CA HIS A 78 -3.26 -2.23 -20.15
C HIS A 78 -4.23 -1.37 -19.31
N GLY A 79 -4.28 -0.08 -19.62
CA GLY A 79 -5.06 0.93 -18.90
C GLY A 79 -4.29 1.66 -17.80
N LEU A 80 -3.04 1.27 -17.52
CA LEU A 80 -2.10 2.04 -16.70
C LEU A 80 -1.11 2.79 -17.59
N ASP A 81 -0.49 3.81 -17.04
CA ASP A 81 0.50 4.64 -17.71
C ASP A 81 1.89 4.10 -17.38
N VAL A 82 2.48 3.33 -18.30
CA VAL A 82 3.82 2.74 -18.14
C VAL A 82 4.86 3.73 -18.63
N VAL A 83 5.76 4.15 -17.75
CA VAL A 83 6.79 5.16 -18.02
C VAL A 83 8.12 4.54 -18.39
N ASP A 84 8.50 3.45 -17.72
CA ASP A 84 9.75 2.73 -17.96
C ASP A 84 9.64 1.27 -17.55
N VAL A 85 10.36 0.40 -18.27
CA VAL A 85 10.47 -1.03 -17.99
C VAL A 85 11.94 -1.43 -17.96
N LEU A 86 12.42 -1.84 -16.79
CA LEU A 86 13.78 -2.33 -16.60
C LEU A 86 13.78 -3.84 -16.45
N PHE A 87 14.22 -4.56 -17.47
CA PHE A 87 14.47 -5.99 -17.41
C PHE A 87 15.75 -6.31 -16.65
N ILE A 88 15.72 -7.36 -15.82
CA ILE A 88 16.88 -7.80 -15.05
C ILE A 88 17.59 -8.95 -15.75
N HIS A 89 18.85 -8.74 -16.08
CA HIS A 89 19.72 -9.74 -16.67
C HIS A 89 20.68 -10.31 -15.63
N LYS A 90 21.14 -11.52 -15.93
CA LYS A 90 22.27 -12.14 -15.26
C LYS A 90 23.04 -12.92 -16.31
N ASN A 91 24.32 -12.62 -16.48
CA ASN A 91 25.18 -13.25 -17.49
C ASN A 91 24.55 -13.15 -18.90
N ASN A 92 24.07 -11.96 -19.28
CA ASN A 92 23.40 -11.68 -20.57
C ASN A 92 22.11 -12.48 -20.83
N LYS A 93 21.50 -13.08 -19.79
CA LYS A 93 20.21 -13.78 -19.90
C LYS A 93 19.17 -13.11 -19.03
N LEU A 94 17.96 -12.98 -19.56
CA LEU A 94 16.79 -12.51 -18.81
C LEU A 94 16.51 -13.45 -17.63
N THR A 95 16.41 -12.87 -16.45
CA THR A 95 16.11 -13.60 -15.21
C THR A 95 14.63 -13.92 -15.04
N GLY A 96 13.77 -13.31 -15.88
CA GLY A 96 12.32 -13.34 -15.70
C GLY A 96 11.82 -12.36 -14.64
N GLU A 97 12.66 -11.41 -14.24
CA GLU A 97 12.32 -10.30 -13.35
C GLU A 97 12.44 -8.96 -14.08
N ALA A 98 11.56 -8.02 -13.74
CA ALA A 98 11.63 -6.65 -14.24
C ALA A 98 11.09 -5.66 -13.19
N PHE A 99 11.43 -4.38 -13.36
CA PHE A 99 10.75 -3.28 -12.69
C PHE A 99 9.94 -2.50 -13.71
N CYS A 100 8.74 -2.07 -13.32
CA CYS A 100 7.88 -1.23 -14.14
C CYS A 100 7.58 0.05 -13.36
N VAL A 101 7.98 1.18 -13.92
CA VAL A 101 7.65 2.52 -13.39
C VAL A 101 6.35 2.98 -14.03
N LEU A 102 5.43 3.46 -13.20
CA LEU A 102 4.10 3.93 -13.61
C LEU A 102 4.04 5.46 -13.55
N GLY A 103 3.10 6.08 -14.25
CA GLY A 103 2.96 7.54 -14.31
C GLY A 103 2.55 8.15 -12.96
N TYR A 104 1.78 7.41 -12.16
CA TYR A 104 1.20 7.94 -10.92
C TYR A 104 1.28 6.94 -9.75
N PRO A 105 1.51 7.42 -8.49
CA PRO A 105 1.56 6.55 -7.31
C PRO A 105 0.32 5.70 -7.10
N LEU A 106 -0.87 6.24 -7.42
CA LEU A 106 -2.14 5.51 -7.31
C LEU A 106 -2.20 4.28 -8.23
N GLN A 107 -1.47 4.30 -9.36
CA GLN A 107 -1.49 3.19 -10.32
C GLN A 107 -0.81 1.93 -9.79
N VAL A 108 0.05 2.06 -8.77
CA VAL A 108 0.68 0.91 -8.11
C VAL A 108 -0.37 -0.03 -7.55
N ASP A 109 -1.44 0.48 -6.93
CA ASP A 109 -2.51 -0.36 -6.39
C ASP A 109 -3.26 -1.10 -7.50
N PHE A 110 -3.55 -0.44 -8.63
CA PHE A 110 -4.16 -1.10 -9.79
C PHE A 110 -3.23 -2.15 -10.41
N ALA A 111 -1.93 -1.89 -10.47
CA ALA A 111 -0.94 -2.85 -10.94
C ALA A 111 -0.89 -4.09 -10.02
N LEU A 112 -1.01 -3.93 -8.70
CA LEU A 112 -1.05 -5.06 -7.76
C LEU A 112 -2.27 -5.96 -7.96
N HIS A 113 -3.39 -5.44 -8.45
CA HIS A 113 -4.56 -6.25 -8.80
C HIS A 113 -4.31 -7.17 -10.01
N LYS A 114 -3.25 -6.92 -10.79
CA LYS A 114 -2.80 -7.82 -11.87
C LYS A 114 -1.95 -8.98 -11.38
N ASN A 115 -1.66 -9.06 -10.07
CA ASN A 115 -0.87 -10.15 -9.51
C ASN A 115 -1.47 -11.53 -9.85
N ARG A 116 -0.62 -12.47 -10.27
CA ARG A 116 -0.95 -13.83 -10.71
C ARG A 116 -1.78 -13.93 -11.99
N GLN A 117 -1.92 -12.84 -12.74
CA GLN A 117 -2.47 -12.91 -14.10
C GLN A 117 -1.46 -13.48 -15.09
N ASN A 118 -1.97 -13.96 -16.22
CA ASN A 118 -1.15 -14.64 -17.22
C ASN A 118 -0.58 -13.63 -18.22
N MET A 119 0.71 -13.78 -18.50
CA MET A 119 1.37 -13.24 -19.69
C MET A 119 1.71 -14.44 -20.58
N GLY A 120 0.91 -14.64 -21.62
CA GLY A 120 0.94 -15.87 -22.41
C GLY A 120 0.74 -17.13 -21.54
N ARG A 121 1.76 -17.99 -21.47
CA ARG A 121 1.73 -19.26 -20.71
C ARG A 121 2.27 -19.15 -19.29
N ARG A 122 2.70 -17.97 -18.87
CA ARG A 122 3.38 -17.74 -17.58
C ARG A 122 2.49 -16.91 -16.67
N TYR A 123 2.37 -17.32 -15.42
CA TYR A 123 1.75 -16.49 -14.39
C TYR A 123 2.77 -15.48 -13.90
N VAL A 124 2.40 -14.21 -13.90
CA VAL A 124 3.28 -13.11 -13.48
C VAL A 124 2.90 -12.68 -12.08
N GLU A 125 3.89 -12.61 -11.20
CA GLU A 125 3.72 -12.06 -9.86
C GLU A 125 4.08 -10.57 -9.86
N VAL A 126 3.27 -9.77 -9.17
CA VAL A 126 3.45 -8.31 -9.07
C VAL A 126 3.61 -7.92 -7.62
N PHE A 127 4.72 -7.26 -7.29
CA PHE A 127 5.08 -6.85 -5.94
C PHE A 127 5.24 -5.33 -5.86
N ARG A 128 4.90 -4.75 -4.71
CA ARG A 128 5.28 -3.37 -4.39
C ARG A 128 6.80 -3.30 -4.36
N SER A 129 7.35 -2.22 -4.90
CA SER A 129 8.77 -1.96 -4.84
C SER A 129 9.04 -0.50 -4.48
N THR A 130 10.30 -0.20 -4.17
CA THR A 130 10.74 1.13 -3.76
C THR A 130 11.69 1.74 -4.78
N LYS A 131 11.79 3.06 -4.76
CA LYS A 131 12.79 3.82 -5.53
C LYS A 131 14.21 3.29 -5.36
N GLN A 132 14.56 2.90 -4.14
CA GLN A 132 15.90 2.40 -3.80
C GLN A 132 16.20 1.07 -4.50
N GLU A 133 15.23 0.15 -4.54
CA GLU A 133 15.38 -1.13 -5.21
C GLU A 133 15.53 -0.98 -6.72
N TYR A 134 14.69 -0.12 -7.32
CA TYR A 134 14.77 0.18 -8.75
C TYR A 134 16.11 0.80 -9.15
N TYR A 135 16.62 1.80 -8.42
CA TYR A 135 17.93 2.37 -8.73
C TYR A 135 19.09 1.42 -8.47
N LYS A 136 19.00 0.57 -7.45
CA LYS A 136 19.97 -0.50 -7.24
C LYS A 136 19.98 -1.47 -8.42
N ALA A 137 18.81 -1.81 -8.96
CA ALA A 137 18.70 -2.65 -10.14
C ALA A 137 19.32 -2.00 -11.36
N ILE A 138 19.06 -0.71 -11.62
CA ILE A 138 19.71 0.03 -12.72
C ILE A 138 21.23 0.00 -12.59
N ALA A 139 21.76 0.29 -11.40
CA ALA A 139 23.20 0.29 -11.16
C ALA A 139 23.83 -1.09 -11.46
N ASN A 140 23.12 -2.18 -11.10
CA ASN A 140 23.56 -3.54 -11.39
C ASN A 140 23.53 -3.85 -12.89
N GLU A 141 22.43 -3.54 -13.60
CA GLU A 141 22.33 -3.76 -15.04
C GLU A 141 23.42 -3.01 -15.82
N VAL A 142 23.69 -1.76 -15.43
CA VAL A 142 24.77 -0.97 -16.02
C VAL A 142 26.14 -1.59 -15.74
N ALA A 143 26.37 -2.12 -14.53
CA ALA A 143 27.62 -2.81 -14.22
C ALA A 143 27.79 -4.10 -15.04
N GLU A 144 26.75 -4.92 -15.17
CA GLU A 144 26.80 -6.17 -15.94
C GLU A 144 27.07 -5.92 -17.42
N SER A 145 26.49 -4.87 -18.01
CA SER A 145 26.73 -4.50 -19.42
C SER A 145 28.19 -4.11 -19.70
N ARG A 146 28.85 -3.44 -18.75
CA ARG A 146 30.26 -3.03 -18.87
C ARG A 146 31.23 -4.20 -18.81
N VAL A 147 30.92 -5.23 -18.02
CA VAL A 147 31.77 -6.43 -17.90
C VAL A 147 31.83 -7.21 -19.21
N HIS A 148 30.70 -7.29 -19.94
CA HIS A 148 30.63 -8.06 -21.19
C HIS A 148 31.01 -7.24 -22.43
N GLY A 149 30.99 -5.90 -22.34
CA GLY A 149 31.42 -4.99 -23.42
C GLY A 149 32.95 -4.83 -23.58
N GLY A 150 33.76 -5.48 -22.74
CA GLY A 150 35.22 -5.35 -22.74
C GLY A 150 35.99 -6.26 -23.70
N SER A 151 35.31 -7.12 -24.48
CA SER A 151 35.95 -8.10 -25.37
C SER A 151 35.78 -7.76 -26.85
N ALA A 152 36.12 -6.53 -27.26
CA ALA A 152 36.24 -6.14 -28.67
C ALA A 152 37.31 -5.05 -28.82
N GLY A 153 38.58 -5.45 -28.80
CA GLY A 153 39.70 -4.50 -28.90
C GLY A 153 41.07 -5.15 -28.89
N GLY A 154 41.26 -6.21 -29.69
CA GLY A 154 42.57 -6.82 -29.88
C GLY A 154 42.64 -7.59 -31.19
N GLY A 155 43.39 -7.07 -32.17
CA GLY A 155 43.85 -7.88 -33.29
C GLY A 155 44.05 -7.13 -34.61
N GLY A 156 45.32 -6.98 -35.01
CA GLY A 156 45.78 -6.85 -36.40
C GLY A 156 45.90 -5.40 -36.89
N GLY A 157 47.06 -4.91 -37.34
CA GLY A 157 48.37 -5.49 -37.65
C GLY A 157 49.27 -4.38 -38.15
#